data_AF-A0A933I4V1-F1
#
_entry.id   AF-A0A933I4V1-F1
#
_cell.length_a   1.000
_cell.length_b   1.000
_cell.length_c   1.000
_cell.angle_alpha   90.00
_cell.angle_beta   90.00
_cell.angle_gamma   90.00
#
_symmetry.space_group_name_H-M   'P 1'
#
loop_
_entity.id
_entity.type
_entity.pdbx_description
1 polymer ?
#
loop_
_entity_poly.entity_id
_entity_poly.type
_entity_poly.pdbx_seq_one_letter_code
_entity_poly.pdbx_strand_id
1 'polypeptide(L)' 'MIRLKEEVIKNWLKNKTTPPRTIEELAELMKIEPSLLYMIFSDDRQVTPNVLRRLCEVTGYDVGDLCFYDRNKEEKDS' A
#
# COMPACT_ATOMS: atom_id res chain seq x y z
N MET A 1 -13.57 -6.18 0.79
CA MET A 1 -12.33 -6.04 -0.01
C MET A 1 -11.26 -5.33 0.84
N ILE A 2 -9.97 -5.71 0.75
CA ILE A 2 -8.88 -5.04 1.50
C ILE A 2 -8.37 -3.85 0.68
N ARG A 3 -8.31 -2.66 1.30
CA ARG A 3 -7.75 -1.44 0.70
C ARG A 3 -6.58 -0.91 1.53
N LEU A 4 -5.62 -0.26 0.88
CA LEU A 4 -4.48 0.36 1.55
C LEU A 4 -4.80 1.79 1.96
N LYS A 5 -4.34 2.18 3.14
CA LYS A 5 -4.39 3.57 3.62
C LYS A 5 -3.19 4.30 3.02
N GLU A 6 -3.37 4.88 1.84
CA GLU A 6 -2.32 5.64 1.14
C GLU A 6 -1.63 6.66 2.06
N GLU A 7 -2.41 7.39 2.88
CA GLU A 7 -1.91 8.38 3.83
C GLU A 7 -0.94 7.80 4.87
N VAL A 8 -1.13 6.56 5.31
CA VAL A 8 -0.22 5.90 6.25
C VAL A 8 1.16 5.69 5.61
N ILE A 9 1.19 5.22 4.36
CA ILE A 9 2.44 5.01 3.62
C ILE A 9 3.11 6.35 3.29
N LYS A 10 2.35 7.35 2.83
CA LYS A 10 2.88 8.70 2.55
C LYS A 10 3.51 9.33 3.80
N ASN A 11 2.84 9.24 4.95
CA ASN A 11 3.37 9.78 6.20
C ASN A 11 4.63 9.02 6.64
N TRP A 12 4.65 7.70 6.49
CA TRP A 12 5.83 6.91 6.77
C TRP A 12 7.03 7.30 5.89
N LEU A 13 6.82 7.50 4.58
CA LEU A 13 7.86 7.98 3.66
C LEU A 13 8.38 9.37 4.03
N LYS A 14 7.48 10.29 4.41
CA LYS A 14 7.84 11.67 4.82
C LYS A 14 8.67 11.71 6.10
N ASN A 15 8.39 10.81 7.05
CA ASN A 15 9.08 10.76 8.34
C ASN A 15 10.46 10.09 8.27
N LYS A 16 10.83 9.54 7.11
CA LYS A 16 12.11 8.86 6.93
C LYS A 16 13.26 9.83 6.64
N THR A 17 14.34 9.70 7.41
CA THR A 17 15.61 10.41 7.17
C THR A 17 16.49 9.69 6.15
N THR A 18 16.24 8.42 5.85
CA THR A 18 16.95 7.61 4.85
C THR A 18 15.96 6.98 3.87
N PRO A 19 16.37 6.58 2.66
CA PRO A 19 15.47 5.90 1.72
C PRO A 19 14.76 4.68 2.31
N PRO A 20 13.56 4.32 1.81
CA PRO A 20 12.79 5.03 0.77
C PRO A 20 12.06 6.26 1.30
N ARG A 21 12.06 7.33 0.50
CA ARG A 21 11.32 8.60 0.69
C ARG A 21 10.29 8.84 -0.42
N THR A 22 10.37 8.12 -1.54
CA THR A 22 9.35 8.15 -2.59
C THR A 22 8.72 6.77 -2.82
N ILE A 23 7.63 6.74 -3.59
CA ILE A 23 6.93 5.50 -3.96
C ILE A 23 7.78 4.65 -4.89
N GLU A 24 8.58 5.26 -5.77
CA GLU A 24 9.51 4.59 -6.67
C GLU A 24 10.60 3.85 -5.89
N GLU A 25 11.22 4.50 -4.91
CA GLU A 25 12.25 3.87 -4.07
C GLU A 25 11.65 2.72 -3.25
N LEU A 26 10.40 2.88 -2.78
CA LEU A 26 9.68 1.81 -2.10
C LEU A 26 9.40 0.63 -3.05
N ALA A 27 8.98 0.90 -4.29
CA ALA A 27 8.75 -0.11 -5.31
C ALA A 27 10.03 -0.90 -5.63
N GLU A 28 11.16 -0.20 -5.77
CA GLU A 28 12.47 -0.79 -6.00
C GLU A 28 12.88 -1.72 -4.85
N LEU A 29 12.74 -1.25 -3.61
CA LEU A 29 13.06 -2.04 -2.41
C LEU A 29 12.18 -3.28 -2.30
N MET A 30 10.91 -3.14 -2.68
CA MET A 30 9.96 -4.25 -2.77
C MET A 30 10.14 -5.11 -4.03
N LYS A 31 11.03 -4.75 -4.96
CA LYS A 31 11.23 -5.42 -6.25
C LYS A 31 9.92 -5.61 -7.04
N ILE A 32 9.15 -4.53 -7.16
CA ILE A 32 7.92 -4.47 -7.96
C ILE A 32 7.90 -3.20 -8.81
N GLU A 33 7.05 -3.20 -9.83
CA GLU A 33 6.85 -2.03 -10.68
C GLU A 33 6.24 -0.86 -9.89
N PRO A 34 6.78 0.38 -9.99
CA PRO A 34 6.20 1.55 -9.35
C PRO A 34 4.74 1.79 -9.76
N SER A 35 4.41 1.54 -11.04
CA SER A 35 3.05 1.64 -11.57
C SER A 35 2.06 0.74 -10.83
N LEU A 36 2.50 -0.45 -10.38
CA LEU A 36 1.68 -1.36 -9.58
C LEU A 36 1.35 -0.77 -8.22
N LEU A 37 2.33 -0.17 -7.54
CA LEU A 37 2.08 0.51 -6.27
C LEU A 37 1.14 1.70 -6.46
N TYR A 38 1.33 2.51 -7.50
CA TYR A 38 0.44 3.63 -7.80
C TYR A 38 -1.01 3.17 -8.00
N MET A 39 -1.24 2.12 -8.80
CA MET A 39 -2.59 1.55 -9.01
C MET A 39 -3.21 1.00 -7.73
N ILE A 40 -2.39 0.47 -6.83
CA ILE A 40 -2.84 -0.04 -5.54
C ILE A 40 -3.21 1.12 -4.58
N PHE A 41 -2.45 2.23 -4.61
CA PHE A 41 -2.73 3.41 -3.81
C PHE A 41 -3.93 4.22 -4.31
N SER A 42 -4.18 4.24 -5.61
CA SER A 42 -5.35 4.90 -6.20
C SER A 42 -6.65 4.11 -6.08
N ASP A 43 -6.64 2.96 -5.38
CA ASP A 43 -7.76 1.99 -5.31
C ASP A 43 -8.20 1.40 -6.67
N ASP A 44 -7.44 1.63 -7.74
CA ASP A 44 -7.69 1.06 -9.08
C ASP A 44 -7.40 -0.44 -9.12
N ARG A 45 -6.59 -0.94 -8.18
CA ARG A 45 -6.23 -2.35 -8.07
C ARG A 45 -6.23 -2.85 -6.64
N GLN A 46 -6.73 -4.06 -6.46
CA GLN A 46 -6.69 -4.73 -5.17
C GLN A 46 -5.24 -5.06 -4.77
N VAL A 47 -4.90 -4.78 -3.50
CA VAL A 47 -3.63 -5.21 -2.92
C VAL A 47 -3.60 -6.74 -2.82
N THR A 48 -2.56 -7.35 -3.38
CA THR A 48 -2.36 -8.80 -3.27
C THR A 48 -1.70 -9.15 -1.94
N PRO A 49 -1.91 -10.35 -1.38
CA PRO A 49 -1.28 -10.78 -0.14
C PRO A 49 0.25 -10.67 -0.16
N ASN A 50 0.89 -10.95 -1.30
CA ASN A 50 2.35 -10.84 -1.45
C ASN A 50 2.85 -9.39 -1.34
N VAL A 51 2.15 -8.44 -1.99
CA VAL A 51 2.49 -7.02 -1.91
C VAL A 51 2.25 -6.51 -0.49
N LEU A 52 1.12 -6.89 0.12
CA LEU A 52 0.79 -6.51 1.48
C LEU A 52 1.83 -7.03 2.48
N ARG A 53 2.25 -8.29 2.36
CA ARG A 53 3.29 -8.88 3.22
C ARG A 53 4.61 -8.09 3.10
N ARG A 54 5.05 -7.79 1.88
CA ARG A 54 6.26 -6.99 1.65
C ARG A 54 6.13 -5.57 2.22
N LEU A 55 4.98 -4.93 2.10
CA LEU A 55 4.75 -3.62 2.72
C LEU A 55 4.89 -3.70 4.24
N CYS A 56 4.34 -4.73 4.88
CA CYS A 56 4.48 -4.93 6.33
C CYS A 56 5.96 -5.13 6.70
N GLU A 57 6.68 -6.01 5.98
CA GLU A 57 8.11 -6.27 6.19
C GLU A 57 8.98 -5.00 6.07
N VAL A 58 8.68 -4.13 5.09
CA VAL A 58 9.46 -2.93 4.81
C VAL A 58 9.11 -1.77 5.76
N THR A 59 7.83 -1.62 6.08
CA THR A 59 7.35 -0.50 6.91
C THR A 59 7.44 -0.77 8.40
N GLY A 60 7.45 -2.05 8.79
CA GLY A 60 7.33 -2.49 10.19
C GLY A 60 5.91 -2.41 10.74
N TYR A 61 4.93 -2.07 9.90
CA TYR A 61 3.52 -2.00 10.29
C TYR A 61 2.80 -3.31 10.05
N ASP A 62 1.72 -3.53 10.81
CA ASP A 62 0.85 -4.66 10.62
C ASP A 62 -0.23 -4.38 9.55
N VAL A 63 -0.88 -5.44 9.09
CA VAL A 63 -1.98 -5.35 8.11
C VAL A 63 -3.10 -4.42 8.60
N GLY A 64 -3.40 -4.39 9.90
CA GLY A 64 -4.44 -3.52 10.47
C GLY A 64 -4.09 -2.03 10.42
N ASP A 65 -2.80 -1.71 10.48
CA ASP A 65 -2.31 -0.33 10.37
C ASP A 65 -2.37 0.12 8.91
N LEU A 66 -1.86 -0.73 8.00
CA LEU A 66 -1.74 -0.42 6.59
C LEU A 66 -3.07 -0.46 5.84
N CYS A 67 -3.98 -1.33 6.23
CA CYS A 67 -5.20 -1.59 5.48
C CYS A 67 -6.46 -1.31 6.27
N PHE A 68 -7.56 -1.13 5.55
CA PHE A 68 -8.90 -1.22 6.10
C PHE A 68 -9.70 -2.24 5.31
N TYR A 69 -10.62 -2.89 6.01
CA TYR A 69 -11.61 -3.74 5.39
C TYR A 69 -12.75 -2.86 4.91
N ASP A 70 -12.79 -2.61 3.61
CA ASP A 70 -13.96 -2.03 2.99
C ASP A 70 -15.03 -3.13 2.91
N ARG A 71 -16.00 -3.06 3.84
CA ARG A 71 -17.20 -3.90 3.86
C ARG A 71 -18.30 -3.35 2.94
N ASN A 72 -18.10 -2.20 2.29
CA ASN A 72 -19.15 -1.45 1.57
C ASN A 72 -19.06 -1.58 0.04
N LYS A 73 -18.42 -2.61 -0.50
CA LYS A 73 -18.32 -2.83 -1.97
C LYS A 73 -18.86 -4.20 -2.41
N GLU A 74 -19.92 -4.68 -1.75
CA GLU A 74 -20.75 -5.77 -2.28
C GLU A 74 -22.03 -5.29 -3.00
N GLU A 75 -22.29 -3.98 -3.13
CA GLU A 75 -23.47 -3.50 -3.87
C GLU A 75 -23.16 -2.26 -4.72
N LYS A 76 -22.67 -2.48 -5.94
CA LYS A 76 -22.93 -1.60 -7.10
C LYS A 76 -23.04 -2.43 -8.37
N ASP A 77 -23.97 -3.38 -8.36
CA ASP A 77 -24.72 -3.77 -9.56
C ASP A 77 -26.16 -3.31 -9.31
N SER A 78 -26.53 -2.16 -9.87
CA SER A 78 -27.91 -1.66 -9.97
C SER A 78 -28.06 -0.98 -11.30
#